data_AF-A0AAP2EZ38-F1
#
_entry.id   AF-A0AAP2EZ38-F1
#
_cell.length_a   1.000
_cell.length_b   1.000
_cell.length_c   1.000
_cell.angle_alpha   90.00
_cell.angle_beta   90.00
_cell.angle_gamma   90.00
#
_symmetry.space_group_name_H-M   'P 1'
#
loop_
_entity.id
_entity.type
_entity.pdbx_description
1 polymer ?
#
loop_
_entity_poly.entity_id
_entity_poly.type
_entity_poly.pdbx_seq_one_letter_code
_entity_poly.pdbx_strand_id
1 'polypeptide(L)' 'MPSRDYPDKRFPRGTAKDADLKMLSARIESSLVEYVRETAFETRQSKQEIIAEALALHKKSRQTEPAAE' A
#
# COMPACT_ATOMS: atom_id res chain seq x y z
N MET A 1 13.29 -35.50 -19.55
CA MET A 1 12.21 -34.56 -19.17
C MET A 1 12.77 -33.59 -18.14
N PRO A 2 12.52 -32.27 -18.22
CA PRO A 2 12.98 -31.35 -17.19
C PRO A 2 12.22 -31.61 -15.88
N SER A 3 12.96 -31.85 -14.81
CA SER A 3 12.43 -32.02 -13.47
C SER A 3 11.72 -30.73 -13.05
N ARG A 4 10.43 -30.81 -12.70
CA ARG A 4 9.73 -29.67 -12.09
C ARG A 4 10.29 -29.51 -10.68
N ASP A 5 11.08 -28.46 -10.47
CA ASP A 5 11.47 -28.01 -9.13
C ASP A 5 10.23 -27.56 -8.39
N TYR A 6 9.66 -28.47 -7.60
CA TYR A 6 8.64 -28.13 -6.64
C TYR A 6 9.33 -27.67 -5.36
N PRO A 7 8.91 -26.55 -4.74
CA PRO A 7 9.48 -26.11 -3.48
C PRO A 7 9.23 -27.16 -2.40
N ASP A 8 10.31 -27.66 -1.78
CA ASP A 8 10.28 -28.67 -0.70
C ASP A 8 9.42 -28.24 0.50
N LYS A 9 9.27 -26.93 0.72
CA LYS A 9 8.49 -26.37 1.81
C LYS A 9 7.18 -25.81 1.30
N ARG A 10 6.09 -26.52 1.59
CA ARG A 10 4.73 -25.98 1.45
C ARG A 10 4.50 -24.97 2.58
N PHE A 11 4.37 -23.69 2.25
CA PHE A 11 3.93 -22.69 3.21
C PHE A 11 2.44 -22.95 3.55
N PRO A 12 2.04 -22.89 4.83
CA PRO A 12 0.64 -23.02 5.20
C PRO A 12 -0.18 -21.92 4.50
N ARG A 13 -1.34 -22.27 3.95
CA ARG A 13 -2.29 -21.27 3.43
C ARG A 13 -2.62 -20.29 4.56
N GLY A 14 -2.39 -18.99 4.34
CA GLY A 14 -2.65 -17.94 5.32
C GLY A 14 -1.43 -17.40 6.07
N THR A 15 -0.21 -17.87 5.81
CA THR A 15 1.03 -17.26 6.36
C THR A 15 1.67 -16.23 5.43
N ALA A 16 0.89 -15.66 4.50
CA ALA A 16 1.34 -14.49 3.77
C ALA A 16 1.42 -13.33 4.76
N LYS A 17 2.45 -12.49 4.67
CA LYS A 17 2.64 -11.29 5.54
C LYS A 17 1.40 -10.37 5.57
N ASP A 18 0.52 -10.54 4.59
CA ASP A 18 -0.64 -9.71 4.31
C ASP A 18 -1.97 -10.36 4.72
N ALA A 19 -1.96 -11.50 5.42
CA ALA A 19 -3.17 -12.27 5.73
C ALA A 19 -4.23 -11.50 6.55
N ASP A 20 -3.79 -10.54 7.37
CA ASP A 20 -4.67 -9.70 8.19
C ASP A 20 -4.93 -8.31 7.59
N LEU A 21 -4.44 -8.02 6.38
CA LEU A 21 -4.66 -6.73 5.75
C LEU A 21 -6.14 -6.55 5.37
N LYS A 22 -6.74 -5.47 5.88
CA LYS A 22 -8.05 -5.02 5.42
C LYS A 22 -7.88 -4.09 4.23
N MET A 23 -8.42 -4.51 3.09
CA MET A 23 -8.47 -3.68 1.89
C MET A 23 -9.49 -2.56 2.08
N LEU A 24 -9.03 -1.32 1.93
CA LEU A 24 -9.88 -0.13 1.97
C LEU A 24 -10.15 0.37 0.55
N SER A 25 -11.39 0.72 0.27
CA SER A 25 -11.79 1.42 -0.95
C SER A 25 -12.35 2.79 -0.59
N ALA A 26 -11.94 3.81 -1.33
CA ALA A 26 -12.41 5.17 -1.18
C ALA A 26 -12.65 5.77 -2.57
N ARG A 27 -13.69 6.61 -2.68
CA ARG A 27 -13.89 7.44 -3.87
C ARG A 27 -13.01 8.66 -3.73
N ILE A 28 -12.15 8.88 -4.72
CA ILE A 28 -11.28 10.05 -4.82
C ILE A 28 -11.47 10.70 -6.19
N GLU A 29 -11.09 11.97 -6.27
CA GLU A 29 -11.13 12.73 -7.52
C GLU A 29 -10.26 12.09 -8.61
N SER A 30 -10.67 12.18 -9.87
CA SER A 30 -9.94 11.56 -10.99
C SER A 30 -8.53 12.11 -11.16
N SER A 31 -8.35 13.41 -10.93
CA SER A 31 -7.05 14.09 -10.96
C SER A 31 -6.05 13.47 -9.96
N LEU A 32 -6.51 13.17 -8.74
CA LEU A 32 -5.70 12.51 -7.71
C LEU A 32 -5.35 11.06 -8.09
N VAL A 33 -6.26 10.35 -8.76
CA VAL A 33 -5.98 9.00 -9.28
C VAL A 33 -4.86 9.03 -10.31
N GLU A 34 -4.88 10.01 -11.21
CA GLU A 34 -3.85 10.19 -12.24
C GLU A 34 -2.51 10.53 -11.62
N TYR A 35 -2.49 11.48 -10.68
CA TYR A 35 -1.28 11.84 -9.93
C TYR A 35 -0.65 10.60 -9.26
N VAL A 36 -1.42 9.81 -8.51
CA VAL A 36 -0.90 8.60 -7.84
C VAL A 36 -0.36 7.57 -8.84
N ARG A 37 -0.94 7.48 -10.05
CA ARG A 37 -0.45 6.58 -11.10
C ARG A 37 0.90 7.04 -11.65
N GLU A 38 1.06 8.34 -11.91
CA GLU A 38 2.30 8.93 -12.38
C GLU A 38 3.40 8.78 -11.32
N THR A 39 3.10 9.11 -10.07
CA THR A 39 4.04 8.95 -8.96
C THR A 39 4.47 7.49 -8.77
N ALA A 40 3.54 6.53 -8.89
CA ALA A 40 3.88 5.11 -8.82
C ALA A 40 4.82 4.68 -9.96
N PHE A 41 4.62 5.23 -11.16
CA PHE A 41 5.49 4.95 -12.30
C PHE A 41 6.91 5.49 -12.08
N GLU A 42 7.03 6.72 -11.58
CA GLU A 42 8.31 7.39 -11.34
C GLU A 42 9.09 6.77 -10.17
N THR A 43 8.41 6.53 -9.05
CA THR A 43 9.03 6.06 -7.79
C THR A 43 9.20 4.55 -7.72
N ARG A 44 8.58 3.80 -8.64
CA ARG A 44 8.50 2.33 -8.62
C ARG A 44 7.85 1.76 -7.36
N GLN A 45 7.10 2.58 -6.63
CA GLN A 45 6.31 2.15 -5.49
C GLN A 45 4.91 1.72 -5.91
N SER A 46 4.27 0.89 -5.08
CA SER A 46 2.87 0.55 -5.27
C SER A 46 1.98 1.74 -4.95
N LYS A 47 0.83 1.84 -5.63
CA LYS A 47 -0.19 2.86 -5.35
C LYS A 47 -0.64 2.84 -3.87
N GLN A 48 -0.64 1.64 -3.26
CA GLN A 48 -1.03 1.44 -1.87
C GLN A 48 0.01 2.01 -0.91
N GLU A 49 1.30 1.81 -1.17
CA GLU A 49 2.40 2.38 -0.39
C GLU A 49 2.36 3.91 -0.41
N ILE A 50 2.17 4.50 -1.59
CA ILE A 50 2.07 5.97 -1.75
C ILE A 50 0.90 6.52 -0.94
N ILE A 51 -0.27 5.88 -1.00
CA ILE A 51 -1.45 6.31 -0.24
C ILE A 51 -1.22 6.13 1.27
N ALA A 52 -0.61 5.01 1.68
CA ALA A 52 -0.32 4.76 3.09
C ALA A 52 0.66 5.78 3.67
N GLU A 53 1.70 6.15 2.90
CA GLU A 53 2.65 7.19 3.27
C GLU A 53 1.98 8.56 3.39
N ALA A 54 1.18 8.95 2.39
CA ALA A 54 0.42 10.21 2.43
C ALA A 54 -0.51 10.30 3.66
N LEU A 55 -1.19 9.20 4.00
CA LEU A 55 -2.04 9.12 5.19
C LEU A 55 -1.23 9.20 6.49
N ALA A 56 -0.04 8.59 6.53
CA ALA A 56 0.86 8.69 7.68
C ALA A 56 1.37 10.13 7.86
N LEU A 57 1.74 10.82 6.78
CA LEU A 57 2.15 12.22 6.80
C LEU A 57 1.01 13.14 7.27
N HIS A 58 -0.21 12.94 6.74
CA HIS A 58 -1.38 13.70 7.16
C HIS A 58 -1.73 13.50 8.65
N LYS A 59 -1.57 12.28 9.18
CA LYS A 59 -1.75 12.02 10.61
C LYS A 59 -0.70 12.74 11.46
N LYS A 60 0.56 12.75 11.00
CA LYS A 60 1.64 13.46 11.68
C LYS A 60 1.39 14.96 11.69
N SER A 61 1.07 15.59 10.54
CA SER A 61 0.81 17.03 10.47
C SER A 61 -0.33 17.47 11.40
N ARG A 62 -1.40 16.67 11.47
CA ARG A 62 -2.55 16.92 12.36
C ARG A 62 -2.23 16.75 13.84
N GLN A 63 -1.19 16.00 14.20
CA GLN A 63 -0.71 15.89 15.57
C GLN A 63 0.22 17.04 15.96
N THR A 64 0.93 17.63 14.99
CA THR A 64 1.81 18.79 15.20
C THR A 64 1.06 20.12 15.21
N GLU A 65 -0.19 20.15 14.76
CA GLU A 65 -1.13 21.26 15.00
C GLU A 65 -1.92 20.98 16.29
N PRO A 66 -1.45 21.39 17.49
CA PRO A 66 -2.33 21.40 18.64
C PRO A 66 -3.36 22.52 18.43
N ALA A 67 -4.63 22.17 18.66
CA ALA A 67 -5.75 23.06 18.95
C ALA A 67 -5.43 24.56 18.88
N ALA A 68 -5.62 25.15 17.69
CA ALA A 68 -5.86 26.59 17.59
C ALA A 68 -7.34 26.84 17.89
N GLU A 69 -7.73 26.67 19.15
CA GLU A 69 -8.94 27.21 19.77
C GLU A 69 -8.74 27.31 21.29
#